data_AF-A0A960F356-F1
#
_entry.id   AF-A0A960F356-F1
#
_cell.length_a   1.000
_cell.length_b   1.000
_cell.length_c   1.000
_cell.angle_alpha   90.00
_cell.angle_beta   90.00
_cell.angle_gamma   90.00
#
_symmetry.space_group_name_H-M   'P 1'
#
loop_
_entity.id
_entity.type
_entity.pdbx_description
1 polymer ?
#
loop_
_entity_poly.entity_id
_entity_poly.type
_entity_poly.pdbx_seq_one_letter_code
_entity_poly.pdbx_strand_id
1 'polypeptide(L)'
;MTGPSTLPAPSAPSAPPAVSAMAWRWVLGFAVWTVFVWSSRIRNVWGADDINTTGKWIRTGIAVLFLALALAVAAGVRRWRAGAPSRADRAVLAVAGVWTIGFWLVRGIGIIVDDHTVGFTVVHTALMIASIGLSVLTLRAAGVGLARSASRSSGLRGAVAE
;
A
#
# COMPACT_ATOMS: atom_id res chain seq x y z
N MET A 1 43.85 41.53 -23.75
CA MET A 1 43.75 40.75 -22.49
C MET A 1 42.27 40.49 -22.21
N THR A 2 41.76 39.35 -22.62
CA THR A 2 40.38 38.91 -22.35
C THR A 2 40.48 37.55 -21.68
N GLY A 3 40.29 37.51 -20.36
CA GLY A 3 40.36 36.28 -19.58
C GLY A 3 39.17 35.36 -19.88
N PRO A 4 39.30 34.04 -19.67
CA PRO A 4 38.21 33.10 -19.90
C PRO A 4 37.11 33.27 -18.84
N SER A 5 35.89 33.58 -19.32
CA SER A 5 34.67 33.58 -18.51
C SER A 5 34.37 32.17 -17.99
N THR A 6 34.63 31.93 -16.72
CA THR A 6 34.19 30.70 -16.04
C THR A 6 32.69 30.82 -15.74
N LEU A 7 31.86 30.12 -16.51
CA LEU A 7 30.45 29.96 -16.19
C LEU A 7 30.33 29.21 -14.85
N PRO A 8 29.50 29.69 -13.90
CA PRO A 8 29.26 28.95 -12.66
C PRO A 8 28.62 27.60 -12.99
N ALA A 9 29.13 26.53 -12.37
CA ALA A 9 28.60 25.19 -12.53
C ALA A 9 27.10 25.15 -12.15
N PRO A 10 26.26 24.41 -12.89
CA PRO A 10 24.84 24.28 -12.56
C PRO A 10 24.71 23.70 -11.15
N SER A 11 23.97 24.40 -10.30
CA SER A 11 23.63 23.97 -8.96
C SER A 11 22.98 22.59 -9.02
N ALA A 12 23.57 21.61 -8.33
CA ALA A 12 23.04 20.27 -8.26
C ALA A 12 21.57 20.29 -7.82
N PRO A 13 20.68 19.50 -8.44
CA PRO A 13 19.27 19.46 -8.05
C PRO A 13 19.17 19.07 -6.57
N SER A 14 18.44 19.88 -5.79
CA SER A 14 18.18 19.64 -4.38
C SER A 14 17.62 18.23 -4.17
N ALA A 15 18.21 17.49 -3.24
CA ALA A 15 17.81 16.13 -2.91
C ALA A 15 16.30 16.09 -2.59
N PRO A 16 15.54 15.11 -3.11
CA PRO A 16 14.11 15.02 -2.86
C PRO A 16 13.82 14.93 -1.35
N PRO A 17 12.81 15.65 -0.83
CA PRO A 17 12.60 15.80 0.60
C PRO A 17 12.09 14.52 1.28
N ALA A 18 12.70 14.16 2.43
CA ALA A 18 12.14 13.57 3.66
C ALA A 18 11.15 12.37 3.62
N VAL A 19 10.89 11.74 2.47
CA VAL A 19 9.94 10.61 2.37
C VAL A 19 10.47 9.29 2.93
N SER A 20 11.76 9.18 3.30
CA SER A 20 12.34 7.95 3.86
C SER A 20 12.09 7.78 5.36
N ALA A 21 12.15 8.84 6.15
CA ALA A 21 12.05 8.75 7.62
C ALA A 21 10.61 8.48 8.12
N MET A 22 9.60 8.97 7.40
CA MET A 22 8.18 8.78 7.75
C MET A 22 7.60 7.47 7.20
N ALA A 23 8.32 6.76 6.34
CA ALA A 23 7.76 5.66 5.55
C ALA A 23 7.32 4.47 6.41
N TRP A 24 8.11 4.11 7.42
CA TRP A 24 7.79 3.00 8.31
C TRP A 24 6.53 3.27 9.17
N ARG A 25 6.18 4.53 9.44
CA ARG A 25 4.97 4.90 10.21
C ARG A 25 3.71 4.59 9.41
N TRP A 26 3.72 4.89 8.11
CA TRP A 26 2.62 4.55 7.21
C TRP A 26 2.46 3.04 7.05
N VAL A 27 3.57 2.32 6.86
CA VAL A 27 3.57 0.85 6.78
C VAL A 27 3.02 0.22 8.06
N LEU A 28 3.48 0.70 9.23
CA LEU A 28 3.00 0.22 10.52
C LEU A 28 1.51 0.56 10.72
N GLY A 29 1.11 1.79 10.42
CA GLY A 29 -0.28 2.23 10.49
C GLY A 29 -1.20 1.39 9.60
N PHE A 30 -0.79 1.10 8.38
CA PHE A 30 -1.50 0.20 7.47
C PHE A 30 -1.63 -1.22 8.05
N ALA A 31 -0.55 -1.79 8.59
CA ALA A 31 -0.58 -3.12 9.18
C ALA A 31 -1.50 -3.18 10.41
N VAL A 32 -1.39 -2.23 11.33
CA VAL A 32 -2.23 -2.15 12.55
C VAL A 32 -3.70 -1.94 12.18
N TRP A 33 -3.98 -1.02 11.24
CA TRP A 33 -5.34 -0.77 10.75
C TRP A 33 -5.95 -2.03 10.13
N THR A 34 -5.17 -2.75 9.32
CA THR A 34 -5.61 -4.00 8.70
C THR A 34 -5.94 -5.05 9.78
N VAL A 35 -5.07 -5.22 10.78
CA VAL A 35 -5.35 -6.14 11.90
C VAL A 35 -6.64 -5.76 12.63
N PHE A 36 -6.84 -4.48 12.92
CA PHE A 36 -8.05 -3.97 13.58
C PHE A 36 -9.33 -4.29 12.80
N VAL A 37 -9.40 -3.89 11.53
CA VAL A 37 -10.58 -4.08 10.68
C VAL A 37 -10.93 -5.56 10.52
N TRP A 38 -9.93 -6.39 10.25
CA TRP A 38 -10.16 -7.79 9.91
C TRP A 38 -10.38 -8.69 11.12
N SER A 39 -9.79 -8.37 12.28
CA SER A 39 -10.13 -9.06 13.53
C SER A 39 -11.57 -8.77 13.95
N SER A 40 -12.01 -7.50 13.84
CA SER A 40 -13.42 -7.12 14.04
C SER A 40 -14.33 -7.87 13.07
N ARG A 41 -13.93 -8.00 11.79
CA ARG A 41 -14.71 -8.74 10.79
C ARG A 41 -14.89 -10.21 11.15
N ILE A 42 -13.84 -10.89 11.62
CA ILE A 42 -13.94 -12.29 12.07
C ILE A 42 -14.97 -12.38 13.19
N ARG A 43 -14.84 -11.56 14.24
CA ARG A 43 -15.82 -11.52 15.33
C ARG A 43 -17.26 -11.34 14.84
N ASN A 44 -17.48 -10.40 13.92
CA ASN A 44 -18.80 -10.11 13.36
C ASN A 44 -19.36 -11.28 12.54
N VAL A 45 -18.53 -11.97 11.76
CA VAL A 45 -18.96 -13.14 10.96
C VAL A 45 -19.39 -14.30 11.86
N TRP A 46 -18.68 -14.52 12.96
CA TRP A 46 -18.97 -15.64 13.86
C TRP A 46 -20.15 -15.36 14.78
N GLY A 47 -20.39 -14.09 15.14
CA GLY A 47 -21.58 -13.67 15.89
C GLY A 47 -22.85 -13.46 15.05
N ALA A 48 -22.79 -13.68 13.75
CA ALA A 48 -23.95 -13.54 12.85
C ALA A 48 -24.68 -14.89 12.71
N ASP A 49 -25.97 -14.93 13.03
CA ASP A 49 -26.79 -16.15 13.00
C ASP A 49 -27.41 -16.42 11.62
N ASP A 50 -27.47 -15.40 10.77
CA ASP A 50 -28.03 -15.42 9.42
C ASP A 50 -27.06 -15.97 8.35
N ILE A 51 -25.80 -16.26 8.72
CA ILE A 51 -24.78 -16.75 7.82
C ILE A 51 -24.58 -18.26 8.01
N ASN A 52 -24.80 -19.04 6.95
CA ASN A 52 -24.50 -20.47 6.97
C ASN A 52 -23.00 -20.77 7.19
N THR A 53 -22.69 -21.99 7.62
CA THR A 53 -21.32 -22.40 7.99
C THR A 53 -20.31 -22.18 6.86
N THR A 54 -20.63 -22.59 5.63
CA THR A 54 -19.76 -22.39 4.46
C THR A 54 -19.48 -20.91 4.20
N GLY A 55 -20.51 -20.08 4.32
CA GLY A 55 -20.43 -18.63 4.19
C GLY A 55 -19.56 -17.98 5.25
N LYS A 56 -19.58 -18.49 6.50
CA LYS A 56 -18.68 -18.05 7.58
C LYS A 56 -17.23 -18.39 7.27
N TRP A 57 -16.96 -19.60 6.79
CA TRP A 57 -15.61 -20.04 6.44
C TRP A 57 -14.98 -19.24 5.29
N ILE A 58 -15.71 -19.01 4.19
CA ILE A 58 -15.19 -18.22 3.07
C ILE A 58 -14.80 -16.80 3.52
N ARG A 59 -15.69 -16.14 4.29
CA ARG A 59 -15.44 -14.79 4.81
C ARG A 59 -14.27 -14.74 5.79
N THR A 60 -14.14 -15.78 6.61
CA THR A 60 -13.02 -15.92 7.55
C THR A 60 -11.71 -16.18 6.81
N GLY A 61 -11.71 -17.01 5.76
CA GLY A 61 -10.53 -17.24 4.92
C GLY A 61 -9.96 -15.96 4.31
N ILE A 62 -10.84 -15.11 3.77
CA ILE A 62 -10.44 -13.78 3.26
C ILE A 62 -9.84 -12.93 4.39
N ALA A 63 -10.49 -12.89 5.56
CA ALA A 63 -9.98 -12.14 6.70
C ALA A 63 -8.60 -12.63 7.16
N VAL A 64 -8.40 -13.95 7.22
CA VAL A 64 -7.12 -14.57 7.56
C VAL A 64 -6.04 -14.21 6.53
N LEU A 65 -6.36 -14.16 5.23
CA LEU A 65 -5.42 -13.69 4.20
C LEU A 65 -4.96 -12.25 4.47
N PHE A 66 -5.89 -11.35 4.78
CA PHE A 66 -5.55 -9.96 5.13
C PHE A 66 -4.68 -9.87 6.38
N LEU A 67 -4.99 -10.66 7.42
CA LEU A 67 -4.17 -10.74 8.63
C LEU A 67 -2.77 -11.28 8.33
N ALA A 68 -2.65 -12.34 7.52
CA ALA A 68 -1.36 -12.89 7.12
C ALA A 68 -0.51 -11.85 6.37
N LEU A 69 -1.11 -11.11 5.42
CA LEU A 69 -0.45 -10.02 4.71
C LEU A 69 -0.03 -8.89 5.67
N ALA A 70 -0.88 -8.51 6.62
CA ALA A 70 -0.56 -7.49 7.61
C ALA A 70 0.63 -7.89 8.50
N LEU A 71 0.67 -9.15 8.95
CA LEU A 71 1.78 -9.68 9.73
C LEU A 71 3.09 -9.72 8.91
N ALA A 72 3.02 -10.13 7.64
CA ALA A 72 4.18 -10.12 6.74
C ALA A 72 4.72 -8.69 6.53
N VAL A 73 3.83 -7.71 6.34
CA VAL A 73 4.19 -6.28 6.25
C VAL A 73 4.81 -5.78 7.57
N ALA A 74 4.21 -6.11 8.71
CA ALA A 74 4.72 -5.72 10.03
C ALA A 74 6.11 -6.30 10.31
N ALA A 75 6.38 -7.54 9.90
CA ALA A 75 7.71 -8.15 9.99
C ALA A 75 8.77 -7.42 9.16
N GLY A 76 8.37 -6.73 8.09
CA GLY A 76 9.22 -5.83 7.29
C GLY A 76 9.60 -4.54 8.02
N VAL A 77 8.74 -4.02 8.91
CA VAL A 77 8.92 -2.72 9.57
C VAL A 77 10.23 -2.61 10.34
N ARG A 78 10.68 -3.68 11.02
CA ARG A 78 11.97 -3.68 11.73
C ARG A 78 13.15 -3.39 10.81
N ARG A 79 13.14 -3.97 9.60
CA ARG A 79 14.18 -3.78 8.58
C ARG A 79 14.11 -2.39 7.95
N TRP A 80 12.91 -1.84 7.79
CA TRP A 80 12.71 -0.45 7.37
C TRP A 80 13.21 0.56 8.41
N ARG A 81 13.06 0.26 9.70
CA ARG A 81 13.59 1.12 10.77
C ARG A 81 15.11 1.09 10.86
N ALA A 82 15.74 -0.02 10.48
CA ALA A 82 17.18 -0.20 10.52
C ALA A 82 17.92 0.30 9.26
N GLY A 83 17.20 0.72 8.21
CA GLY A 83 17.82 1.19 6.97
C GLY A 83 16.91 1.02 5.75
N ALA A 84 17.40 0.32 4.73
CA ALA A 84 16.71 0.18 3.45
C ALA A 84 15.91 -1.14 3.35
N PRO A 85 14.65 -1.10 2.90
CA PRO A 85 13.84 -2.30 2.76
C PRO A 85 14.24 -3.14 1.55
N SER A 86 14.19 -4.46 1.73
CA SER A 86 14.54 -5.43 0.67
C SER A 86 13.54 -5.39 -0.49
N ARG A 87 13.92 -5.98 -1.63
CA ARG A 87 12.98 -6.18 -2.76
C ARG A 87 11.76 -7.00 -2.34
N ALA A 88 11.96 -8.01 -1.50
CA ALA A 88 10.88 -8.84 -0.98
C ALA A 88 9.89 -8.02 -0.12
N ASP A 89 10.39 -7.14 0.75
CA ASP A 89 9.53 -6.26 1.56
C ASP A 89 8.65 -5.36 0.69
N ARG A 90 9.26 -4.77 -0.33
CA ARG A 90 8.54 -3.92 -1.29
C ARG A 90 7.50 -4.71 -2.09
N ALA A 91 7.82 -5.95 -2.47
CA ALA A 91 6.88 -6.82 -3.18
C ALA A 91 5.69 -7.23 -2.29
N VAL A 92 5.95 -7.65 -1.06
CA VAL A 92 4.89 -7.97 -0.08
C VAL A 92 3.99 -6.75 0.16
N LEU A 93 4.59 -5.58 0.32
CA LEU A 93 3.84 -4.34 0.50
C LEU A 93 3.01 -3.96 -0.73
N ALA A 94 3.57 -4.16 -1.93
CA ALA A 94 2.88 -3.97 -3.20
C ALA A 94 1.65 -4.87 -3.30
N VAL A 95 1.82 -6.17 -3.04
CA VAL A 95 0.75 -7.17 -3.06
C VAL A 95 -0.32 -6.80 -2.03
N ALA A 96 0.07 -6.54 -0.78
CA ALA A 96 -0.86 -6.19 0.29
C ALA A 96 -1.65 -4.92 -0.05
N GLY A 97 -0.97 -3.89 -0.57
CA GLY A 97 -1.59 -2.62 -0.92
C GLY A 97 -2.57 -2.75 -2.09
N VAL A 98 -2.14 -3.37 -3.19
CA VAL A 98 -2.97 -3.56 -4.39
C VAL A 98 -4.16 -4.47 -4.10
N TRP A 99 -3.94 -5.57 -3.35
CA TRP A 99 -5.01 -6.46 -2.90
C TRP A 99 -6.04 -5.72 -2.05
N THR A 100 -5.58 -4.89 -1.10
CA THR A 100 -6.48 -4.07 -0.27
C THR A 100 -7.34 -3.16 -1.12
N ILE A 101 -6.75 -2.46 -2.09
CA ILE A 101 -7.49 -1.56 -2.98
C ILE A 101 -8.52 -2.34 -3.79
N GLY A 102 -8.10 -3.41 -4.49
CA GLY A 102 -8.99 -4.20 -5.34
C GLY A 102 -10.15 -4.81 -4.57
N PHE A 103 -9.87 -5.40 -3.40
CA PHE A 103 -10.91 -5.99 -2.55
C PHE A 103 -11.93 -4.94 -2.10
N TRP A 104 -11.46 -3.78 -1.61
CA TRP A 104 -12.34 -2.73 -1.12
C TRP A 104 -13.14 -2.07 -2.23
N LEU A 105 -12.60 -1.97 -3.45
CA LEU A 105 -13.39 -1.50 -4.59
C LEU A 105 -14.55 -2.45 -4.88
N VAL A 106 -14.29 -3.76 -5.01
CA VAL A 106 -15.35 -4.74 -5.27
C VAL A 106 -16.36 -4.78 -4.11
N ARG A 107 -15.87 -4.93 -2.88
CA ARG A 107 -16.73 -5.13 -1.71
C ARG A 107 -17.43 -3.85 -1.26
N GLY A 108 -16.71 -2.73 -1.23
CA GLY A 108 -17.22 -1.44 -0.79
C GLY A 108 -18.22 -0.86 -1.76
N ILE A 109 -17.97 -0.94 -3.07
CA ILE A 109 -18.95 -0.52 -4.08
C ILE A 109 -20.20 -1.41 -4.01
N GLY A 110 -20.04 -2.72 -3.86
CA GLY A 110 -21.18 -3.62 -3.64
C GLY A 110 -22.05 -3.19 -2.46
N ILE A 111 -21.45 -2.85 -1.31
CA ILE A 111 -22.17 -2.34 -0.13
C ILE A 111 -22.90 -1.01 -0.40
N ILE A 112 -22.36 -0.15 -1.25
CA ILE A 112 -22.97 1.15 -1.58
C ILE A 112 -24.17 0.96 -2.53
N VAL A 113 -24.10 -0.03 -3.42
CA VAL A 113 -25.13 -0.31 -4.43
C VAL A 113 -26.25 -1.21 -3.88
N ASP A 114 -25.93 -2.11 -2.94
CA ASP A 114 -26.89 -2.99 -2.29
C ASP A 114 -27.77 -2.24 -1.27
N ASP A 115 -28.96 -2.78 -0.99
CA ASP A 115 -29.89 -2.21 -0.01
C ASP A 115 -29.44 -2.54 1.43
N HIS A 116 -28.77 -1.58 2.04
CA HIS A 116 -28.28 -1.64 3.41
C HIS A 116 -28.70 -0.40 4.19
N THR A 117 -28.77 -0.52 5.52
CA THR A 117 -29.08 0.62 6.37
C THR A 117 -28.04 1.73 6.19
N VAL A 118 -28.47 2.99 6.23
CA VAL A 118 -27.58 4.15 6.02
C VAL A 118 -26.36 4.10 6.94
N GLY A 119 -26.54 3.78 8.22
CA GLY A 119 -25.44 3.66 9.18
C GLY A 119 -24.42 2.57 8.79
N PHE A 120 -24.89 1.42 8.30
CA PHE A 120 -24.02 0.35 7.80
C PHE A 120 -23.19 0.82 6.61
N THR A 121 -23.84 1.46 5.62
CA THR A 121 -23.18 1.94 4.40
C THR A 121 -22.16 3.03 4.71
N VAL A 122 -22.48 3.97 5.59
CA VAL A 122 -21.56 5.04 6.02
C VAL A 122 -20.30 4.47 6.67
N VAL A 123 -20.44 3.56 7.64
CA VAL A 123 -19.29 2.95 8.33
C VAL A 123 -18.40 2.21 7.34
N HIS A 124 -18.97 1.40 6.45
CA HIS A 124 -18.18 0.63 5.49
C HIS A 124 -17.53 1.51 4.43
N THR A 125 -18.18 2.60 4.03
CA THR A 125 -17.59 3.60 3.12
C THR A 125 -16.40 4.29 3.78
N ALA A 126 -16.51 4.68 5.06
CA ALA A 126 -15.40 5.25 5.81
C ALA A 126 -14.23 4.27 5.95
N LEU A 127 -14.51 3.00 6.27
CA LEU A 127 -13.49 1.95 6.33
C LEU A 127 -12.82 1.71 4.98
N MET A 128 -13.57 1.75 3.88
CA MET A 128 -13.06 1.67 2.51
C MET A 128 -12.08 2.80 2.23
N ILE A 129 -12.50 4.06 2.46
CA ILE A 129 -11.67 5.25 2.22
C ILE A 129 -10.39 5.21 3.04
N ALA A 130 -10.49 4.90 4.34
CA ALA A 130 -9.33 4.80 5.22
C ALA A 130 -8.34 3.70 4.77
N SER A 131 -8.86 2.53 4.38
CA SER A 131 -8.03 1.39 3.95
C SER A 131 -7.34 1.66 2.61
N ILE A 132 -8.06 2.24 1.64
CA ILE A 132 -7.48 2.64 0.35
C ILE A 132 -6.46 3.76 0.54
N GLY A 133 -6.78 4.78 1.34
CA GLY A 133 -5.89 5.89 1.65
C GLY A 133 -4.58 5.43 2.28
N LEU A 134 -4.65 4.58 3.32
CA LEU A 134 -3.46 3.99 3.95
C LEU A 134 -2.65 3.13 2.98
N SER A 135 -3.31 2.36 2.12
CA SER A 135 -2.65 1.56 1.09
C SER A 135 -1.86 2.46 0.12
N VAL A 136 -2.49 3.50 -0.43
CA VAL A 136 -1.85 4.44 -1.37
C VAL A 136 -0.67 5.16 -0.70
N LEU A 137 -0.87 5.70 0.51
CA LEU A 137 0.20 6.40 1.25
C LEU A 137 1.39 5.47 1.51
N THR A 138 1.12 4.21 1.87
CA THR A 138 2.13 3.20 2.12
C THR A 138 2.90 2.84 0.85
N LEU A 139 2.23 2.62 -0.28
CA LEU A 139 2.87 2.33 -1.57
C LEU A 139 3.74 3.50 -2.05
N ARG A 140 3.26 4.73 -1.89
CA ARG A 140 4.03 5.95 -2.22
C ARG A 140 5.25 6.11 -1.34
N ALA A 141 5.09 5.96 -0.02
CA ALA A 141 6.21 6.04 0.93
C ALA A 141 7.25 4.94 0.71
N ALA A 142 6.81 3.77 0.22
CA ALA A 142 7.67 2.66 -0.14
C ALA A 142 8.46 2.87 -1.45
N GLY A 143 8.20 3.95 -2.20
CA GLY A 143 8.75 4.10 -3.55
C GLY A 143 8.38 2.94 -4.49
N VAL A 144 7.28 2.23 -4.20
CA VAL A 144 6.73 1.20 -5.08
C VAL A 144 6.02 1.94 -6.21
N GLY A 145 6.80 2.30 -7.23
CA GLY A 145 6.25 2.85 -8.47
C GLY A 145 5.65 1.72 -9.28
N LEU A 146 4.36 1.84 -9.64
CA LEU A 146 3.77 1.04 -10.71
C LEU A 146 4.55 1.36 -12.00
N ALA A 147 5.46 0.45 -12.37
CA ALA A 147 6.24 0.44 -13.60
C ALA A 147 6.87 1.78 -14.06
N ARG A 148 8.09 2.07 -13.58
CA ARG A 148 9.07 2.87 -14.35
C ARG A 148 10.14 1.95 -14.95
N SER A 149 9.73 1.10 -15.90
CA SER A 149 10.66 0.23 -16.64
C SER A 149 10.84 0.63 -18.12
N ALA A 150 10.20 1.70 -18.59
CA ALA A 150 10.23 2.06 -20.01
C ALA A 150 11.41 2.96 -20.44
N SER A 151 12.09 3.67 -19.54
CA SER A 151 13.10 4.69 -19.97
C SER A 151 14.57 4.25 -19.89
N ARG A 152 14.88 3.02 -19.46
CA ARG A 152 16.28 2.57 -19.28
C ARG A 152 16.86 1.82 -20.50
N SER A 153 16.01 1.45 -21.47
CA SER A 153 16.41 0.71 -22.68
C SER A 153 16.64 1.58 -23.92
N SER A 154 16.36 2.89 -23.83
CA SER A 154 16.66 3.88 -24.89
C SER A 154 18.07 4.47 -24.76
N GLY A 155 18.58 4.68 -23.54
CA GLY A 155 19.93 5.22 -23.32
C GLY A 155 21.07 4.26 -23.67
N LEU A 156 20.86 2.96 -23.46
CA LEU A 156 21.85 1.92 -23.79
C LEU A 156 21.97 1.64 -25.29
N ARG A 157 20.98 2.01 -26.11
CA ARG A 157 21.03 1.86 -27.58
C ARG A 157 21.71 3.03 -28.29
N GLY A 158 21.72 4.21 -27.68
CA GLY A 158 22.47 5.37 -28.21
C GLY A 158 23.97 5.26 -27.95
N ALA A 159 24.37 4.74 -26.79
CA ALA A 159 25.78 4.68 -26.37
C ALA A 159 26.63 3.61 -27.06
N VAL A 160 26.04 2.74 -27.89
CA VAL A 160 26.74 1.70 -28.65
C VAL A 160 26.74 2.04 -30.15
N ALA A 161 26.10 3.14 -30.54
CA ALA A 161 25.96 3.59 -31.92
C ALA A 161 26.92 4.75 -32.28
N GLU A 162 27.86 5.09 -31.40
CA GLU A 162 28.95 6.06 -31.61
C GLU A 162 30.30 5.37 -31.42
#